data_AF-A0A938I6S2-F1
#
_entry.id   AF-A0A938I6S2-F1
#
_cell.length_a   1.000
_cell.length_b   1.000
_cell.length_c   1.000
_cell.angle_alpha   90.00
_cell.angle_beta   90.00
_cell.angle_gamma   90.00
#
_symmetry.space_group_name_H-M   'P 1'
#
loop_
_entity.id
_entity.type
_entity.pdbx_description
1 polymer ?
#
loop_
_entity_poly.entity_id
_entity_poly.type
_entity_poly.pdbx_seq_one_letter_code
_entity_poly.pdbx_strand_id
1 'polypeptide(L)'
;MSALVYGLNDCDERVRWEAADEIGDQLRKNPCCCSVEIVTALTAALADCDRGVRRQAEEGLRACGYKIVDGCCGDKGCGNAGCGATGCGATPAPAPAPEAAPAPAPAPPTEPKAYLPSRSTNPTTKKTSKLGNLFGLRS
;
A
#
# COMPACT_ATOMS: atom_id res chain seq x y z
N MET A 1 8.17 3.09 9.76
CA MET A 1 7.10 4.11 9.66
C MET A 1 6.43 4.14 8.29
N SER A 2 7.17 4.13 7.17
CA SER A 2 6.62 4.33 5.82
C SER A 2 5.51 3.34 5.44
N ALA A 3 5.64 2.07 5.83
CA ALA A 3 4.61 1.06 5.58
C ALA A 3 3.30 1.34 6.34
N LEU A 4 3.37 1.88 7.57
CA LEU A 4 2.18 2.22 8.35
C LEU A 4 1.47 3.43 7.74
N VAL A 5 2.23 4.42 7.29
CA VAL A 5 1.67 5.58 6.56
C VAL A 5 0.94 5.13 5.29
N TYR A 6 1.48 4.13 4.58
CA TYR A 6 0.78 3.51 3.45
C TYR A 6 -0.49 2.79 3.90
N GLY A 7 -0.43 2.04 5.01
CA GLY A 7 -1.56 1.33 5.60
C GLY A 7 -2.74 2.22 5.99
N LEU A 8 -2.53 3.52 6.25
CA LEU A 8 -3.61 4.49 6.47
C LEU A 8 -4.51 4.71 5.23
N ASN A 9 -4.11 4.23 4.05
CA ASN A 9 -4.91 4.31 2.82
C ASN A 9 -5.46 2.94 2.38
N ASP A 10 -5.38 1.91 3.23
CA ASP A 10 -5.92 0.59 2.91
C ASP A 10 -7.44 0.62 2.77
N CYS A 11 -8.00 -0.28 1.97
CA CYS A 11 -9.44 -0.42 1.82
C CYS A 11 -10.10 -0.96 3.11
N ASP A 12 -9.42 -1.82 3.84
CA ASP A 12 -9.90 -2.43 5.08
C ASP A 12 -9.74 -1.46 6.25
N GLU A 13 -10.84 -1.13 6.93
CA GLU A 13 -10.83 -0.22 8.07
C GLU A 13 -9.98 -0.72 9.23
N ARG A 14 -9.83 -2.05 9.39
CA ARG A 14 -9.03 -2.64 10.46
C ARG A 14 -7.54 -2.42 10.20
N VAL A 15 -7.12 -2.50 8.94
CA VAL A 15 -5.73 -2.21 8.55
C VAL A 15 -5.43 -0.73 8.78
N ARG A 16 -6.33 0.17 8.38
CA ARG A 16 -6.18 1.60 8.65
C ARG A 16 -6.14 1.90 10.14
N TRP A 17 -7.00 1.25 10.93
CA TRP A 17 -7.06 1.42 12.38
C TRP A 17 -5.77 0.97 13.06
N GLU A 18 -5.28 -0.23 12.73
CA GLU A 18 -4.04 -0.79 13.27
C GLU A 18 -2.83 0.07 12.87
N ALA A 19 -2.81 0.56 11.63
CA ALA A 19 -1.76 1.45 11.16
C ALA A 19 -1.75 2.76 11.96
N ALA A 20 -2.90 3.37 12.21
CA ALA A 20 -3.01 4.59 13.02
C ALA A 20 -2.61 4.34 14.49
N ASP A 21 -3.03 3.22 15.07
CA ASP A 21 -2.70 2.83 16.45
C ASP A 21 -1.19 2.63 16.62
N GLU A 22 -0.56 1.83 15.76
CA GLU A 22 0.88 1.56 15.79
C GLU A 22 1.69 2.84 15.54
N ILE A 23 1.23 3.73 14.66
CA ILE A 23 1.86 5.05 14.50
C ILE A 23 1.83 5.82 15.83
N GLY A 24 0.66 5.92 16.48
CA GLY A 24 0.53 6.58 17.77
C GLY A 24 1.42 5.95 18.85
N ASP A 25 1.54 4.61 18.85
CA ASP A 25 2.35 3.85 19.77
C ASP A 25 3.85 4.14 19.63
N GLN A 26 4.33 4.22 18.39
CA GLN A 26 5.71 4.59 18.10
C GLN A 26 6.00 6.06 18.44
N LEU A 27 5.05 6.97 18.26
CA LEU A 27 5.19 8.37 18.63
C LEU A 27 5.25 8.55 20.16
N ARG A 28 4.46 7.78 20.92
CA ARG A 28 4.53 7.75 22.40
C ARG A 28 5.87 7.20 22.89
N LYS A 29 6.38 6.14 22.25
CA LYS A 29 7.68 5.54 22.57
C LYS A 29 8.85 6.45 22.18
N ASN A 30 8.73 7.15 21.05
CA ASN A 30 9.77 8.01 20.47
C ASN A 30 9.22 9.41 20.11
N PRO A 31 9.09 10.33 21.09
CA PRO A 31 8.47 11.64 20.86
C PRO A 31 9.18 12.53 19.83
N CYS A 32 10.46 12.28 19.53
CA CYS A 32 11.23 13.03 18.53
C CYS A 32 10.89 12.65 17.08
N CYS A 33 10.11 11.59 16.85
CA CYS A 33 9.84 11.05 15.52
C CYS A 33 8.64 11.69 14.80
N CYS A 34 8.11 12.81 15.30
CA CYS A 34 7.04 13.57 14.66
C CYS A 34 7.53 14.30 13.40
N SER A 35 7.64 13.56 12.30
CA SER A 35 7.94 14.12 10.99
C SER A 35 6.69 14.76 10.37
N VAL A 36 6.91 15.70 9.46
CA VAL A 36 5.82 16.36 8.70
C VAL A 36 4.98 15.32 7.97
N GLU A 37 5.59 14.29 7.38
CA GLU A 37 4.88 13.23 6.66
C GLU A 37 3.87 12.50 7.55
N ILE A 38 4.26 12.13 8.77
CA ILE A 38 3.38 11.44 9.73
C ILE A 38 2.24 12.35 10.14
N VAL A 39 2.54 13.62 10.46
CA VAL A 39 1.52 14.60 10.83
C VAL A 39 0.53 14.80 9.68
N THR A 40 1.01 14.92 8.44
CA THR A 40 0.13 15.07 7.26
C THR A 40 -0.75 13.84 7.04
N ALA A 41 -0.19 12.63 7.20
CA ALA A 41 -0.93 11.39 7.03
C ALA A 41 -2.00 11.21 8.12
N LEU A 42 -1.66 11.47 9.38
CA LEU A 42 -2.63 11.42 10.49
C LEU A 42 -3.69 12.53 10.35
N THR A 43 -3.32 13.71 9.86
CA THR A 43 -4.29 14.79 9.58
C THR A 43 -5.28 14.37 8.50
N ALA A 44 -4.83 13.68 7.45
CA ALA A 44 -5.74 13.11 6.45
C ALA A 44 -6.65 12.04 7.04
N ALA A 45 -6.13 11.19 7.94
CA ALA A 45 -6.89 10.15 8.62
C ALA A 45 -7.96 10.69 9.59
N LEU A 46 -7.93 11.98 9.98
CA LEU A 46 -9.04 12.62 10.71
C LEU A 46 -10.32 12.70 9.88
N ALA A 47 -10.24 12.58 8.55
CA ALA A 47 -11.40 12.55 7.66
C ALA A 47 -11.91 11.12 7.38
N ASP A 48 -11.37 10.10 8.05
CA ASP A 48 -11.78 8.71 7.80
C ASP A 48 -13.26 8.46 8.09
N CYS A 49 -13.84 7.52 7.36
CA CYS A 49 -15.21 7.07 7.53
C CYS A 49 -15.38 6.31 8.86
N ASP A 50 -14.35 5.56 9.28
CA ASP A 50 -14.36 4.81 10.51
C ASP A 50 -13.99 5.69 11.72
N ARG A 51 -14.82 5.60 12.77
CA ARG A 51 -14.62 6.39 14.00
C ARG A 51 -13.39 5.93 14.78
N GLY A 52 -13.05 4.65 14.72
CA GLY A 52 -11.86 4.10 15.35
C GLY A 52 -10.59 4.70 14.76
N VAL A 53 -10.49 4.72 13.43
CA VAL A 53 -9.35 5.32 12.69
C VAL A 53 -9.20 6.79 13.07
N ARG A 54 -10.29 7.56 13.03
CA ARG A 54 -10.25 8.99 13.43
C ARG A 54 -9.75 9.18 14.87
N ARG A 55 -10.25 8.39 15.82
CA ARG A 55 -9.82 8.47 17.23
C ARG A 55 -8.32 8.21 17.36
N GLN A 56 -7.79 7.19 16.68
CA GLN A 56 -6.36 6.88 16.73
C GLN A 56 -5.51 7.98 16.09
N ALA A 57 -5.98 8.56 14.99
CA ALA A 57 -5.33 9.69 14.35
C ALA A 57 -5.24 10.91 15.29
N GLU A 58 -6.32 11.22 16.03
CA GLU A 58 -6.32 12.28 17.06
C GLU A 58 -5.31 12.01 18.17
N GLU A 59 -5.24 10.77 18.68
CA GLU A 59 -4.30 10.37 19.71
C GLU A 59 -2.84 10.47 19.25
N GLY A 60 -2.55 10.04 18.01
CA GLY A 60 -1.23 10.17 17.40
C GLY A 60 -0.80 11.64 17.24
N LEU A 61 -1.71 12.51 16.77
CA LEU A 61 -1.44 13.95 16.67
C LEU A 61 -1.23 14.59 18.05
N ARG A 62 -1.98 14.16 19.07
CA ARG A 62 -1.76 14.61 20.45
C ARG A 62 -0.42 14.17 21.00
N ALA A 63 0.06 12.97 20.65
CA ALA A 63 1.40 12.50 21.00
C ALA A 63 2.49 13.39 20.36
N CYS A 64 2.21 13.98 19.20
CA CYS A 64 3.06 14.99 18.57
C CYS A 64 2.88 16.43 19.11
N GLY A 65 2.07 16.62 20.16
CA GLY A 65 1.86 17.92 20.79
C GLY A 65 0.80 18.81 20.12
N TYR A 66 0.03 18.29 19.16
CA TYR A 66 -1.06 19.04 18.55
C TYR A 66 -2.31 18.99 19.42
N LYS A 67 -2.99 20.13 19.55
CA LYS A 67 -4.31 20.21 20.18
C LYS A 67 -5.38 20.05 19.10
N ILE A 68 -6.03 18.89 19.08
CA ILE A 68 -7.23 18.67 18.28
C ILE A 68 -8.39 19.46 18.91
N VAL A 69 -9.09 20.24 18.09
CA VAL A 69 -10.34 20.89 18.47
C VAL A 69 -11.47 20.20 17.73
N ASP A 70 -12.46 19.72 18.48
CA ASP A 70 -13.70 19.25 17.87
C ASP A 70 -14.37 20.49 17.26
N GLY A 71 -14.41 20.56 15.93
CA GLY A 71 -15.12 21.62 15.25
C GLY A 71 -16.57 21.63 15.74
N CYS A 72 -17.09 22.81 16.08
CA CYS A 72 -18.49 23.01 16.49
C CYS A 72 -19.47 22.80 15.33
N CYS A 73 -19.36 21.69 14.61
CA CYS A 73 -20.41 21.15 13.79
C CYS A 73 -21.51 20.72 14.76
N GLY A 74 -22.47 21.61 15.05
CA GLY A 74 -23.69 21.25 15.79
C GLY A 74 -24.42 20.08 15.13
N ASP A 75 -25.50 19.59 15.73
CA ASP A 75 -26.29 18.37 15.42
C ASP A 75 -26.60 18.05 13.93
N LYS A 76 -26.28 18.96 13.00
CA LYS A 76 -26.07 18.68 11.58
C LYS A 76 -24.59 18.39 11.29
N GLY A 77 -24.07 17.31 11.88
CA GLY A 77 -22.70 16.85 11.65
C GLY A 77 -22.34 16.78 10.16
N CYS A 78 -21.04 16.70 9.85
CA CYS A 78 -20.54 16.41 8.50
C CYS A 78 -21.40 15.30 7.91
N GLY A 79 -22.29 15.67 6.98
CA GLY A 79 -23.45 14.85 6.68
C GLY A 79 -23.01 13.46 6.27
N ASN A 80 -23.85 12.47 6.54
CA ASN A 80 -23.70 11.08 6.10
C ASN A 80 -23.43 10.93 4.58
N ALA A 81 -23.50 12.03 3.81
CA ALA A 81 -23.08 12.18 2.43
C ALA A 81 -21.55 12.19 2.21
N GLY A 82 -20.73 12.50 3.23
CA GLY A 82 -19.28 12.56 3.11
C GLY A 82 -18.57 11.20 3.23
N CYS A 83 -19.22 10.23 3.87
CA CYS A 83 -18.72 8.85 4.04
C CYS A 83 -19.50 7.84 3.17
N GLY A 84 -20.23 8.33 2.16
CA GLY A 84 -21.00 7.48 1.24
C GLY A 84 -20.08 6.74 0.27
N ALA A 85 -20.50 5.53 -0.15
CA ALA A 85 -19.79 4.53 -0.97
C ALA A 85 -19.12 5.00 -2.29
N THR A 86 -19.21 6.28 -2.63
CA THR A 86 -18.57 6.92 -3.78
C THR A 86 -17.33 7.75 -3.37
N GLY A 87 -17.03 7.85 -2.07
CA GLY A 87 -16.00 8.71 -1.49
C GLY A 87 -14.62 8.06 -1.31
N CYS A 88 -14.41 6.81 -1.74
CA CYS A 88 -13.06 6.25 -1.92
C CYS A 88 -12.40 6.82 -3.17
N GLY A 89 -12.44 8.14 -3.34
CA GLY A 89 -11.49 8.82 -4.19
C GLY A 89 -10.17 8.78 -3.47
N ALA A 90 -9.33 7.79 -3.82
CA ALA A 90 -7.92 7.80 -3.48
C ALA A 90 -7.42 9.25 -3.66
N THR A 91 -6.94 9.85 -2.57
CA THR A 91 -6.04 10.98 -2.69
C THR A 91 -5.01 10.60 -3.76
N PRO A 92 -4.83 11.40 -4.83
CA PRO A 92 -3.92 11.03 -5.89
C PRO A 92 -2.58 10.70 -5.22
N ALA A 93 -2.10 9.47 -5.48
CA ALA A 93 -0.81 9.03 -5.02
C ALA A 93 0.20 10.17 -5.26
N PRO A 94 1.04 10.53 -4.27
CA PRO A 94 2.07 11.52 -4.51
C PRO A 94 2.82 11.08 -5.78
N ALA A 95 2.86 11.98 -6.76
CA ALA A 95 3.54 11.72 -8.02
C ALA A 95 4.92 11.14 -7.71
N PRO A 96 5.37 10.11 -8.44
CA PRO A 96 6.72 9.58 -8.23
C PRO A 96 7.69 10.76 -8.27
N ALA A 97 8.54 10.85 -7.24
CA ALA A 97 9.64 11.81 -7.22
C ALA A 97 10.33 11.78 -8.59
N PRO A 98 10.68 12.93 -9.19
CA PRO A 98 11.35 12.93 -10.48
C PRO A 98 12.58 12.04 -10.38
N GLU A 99 12.55 10.94 -11.13
CA GLU A 99 13.70 10.06 -11.31
C GLU A 99 14.86 10.97 -11.73
N ALA A 100 15.89 11.01 -10.89
CA ALA A 100 17.14 11.63 -11.23
C ALA A 100 17.58 11.05 -12.58
N ALA A 101 17.82 11.95 -13.54
CA ALA A 101 18.22 11.58 -14.90
C ALA A 101 19.30 10.49 -14.86
N PRO A 102 19.17 9.42 -15.66
CA PRO A 102 20.22 8.42 -15.75
C PRO A 102 21.48 9.09 -16.26
N ALA A 103 22.57 8.94 -15.52
CA ALA A 103 23.91 9.25 -16.02
C ALA A 103 24.11 8.49 -17.36
N PRO A 104 24.77 9.11 -18.37
CA PRO A 104 24.94 8.49 -19.68
C PRO A 104 25.69 7.16 -19.53
N ALA A 105 25.03 6.06 -19.93
CA ALA A 105 25.66 4.75 -20.02
C ALA A 105 26.76 4.76 -21.11
N PRO A 106 27.91 4.10 -20.89
CA PRO A 106 28.95 3.96 -21.90
C PRO A 106 28.43 3.16 -23.12
N ALA A 107 28.91 3.57 -24.31
CA ALA A 107 28.47 3.05 -25.61
C ALA A 107 28.58 1.52 -25.75
N PRO A 108 27.66 0.86 -26.50
CA PRO A 108 27.69 -0.58 -26.68
C PRO A 108 28.85 -1.02 -27.59
N PRO A 109 29.59 -2.09 -27.27
CA PRO A 109 30.52 -2.73 -28.19
C PRO A 109 29.78 -3.48 -29.30
N THR A 110 30.39 -3.47 -30.48
CA THR A 110 29.92 -3.97 -31.78
C THR A 110 29.58 -5.46 -31.82
N GLU A 111 28.50 -5.80 -32.54
CA GLU A 111 27.95 -7.14 -32.79
C GLU A 111 28.97 -8.18 -33.32
N PRO A 112 28.87 -9.46 -32.90
CA PRO A 112 29.31 -10.57 -33.73
C PRO A 112 28.11 -11.27 -34.41
N LYS A 113 28.23 -11.40 -35.74
CA LYS A 113 27.38 -12.15 -36.68
C LYS A 113 26.71 -13.40 -36.08
N ALA A 114 25.39 -13.46 -36.19
CA ALA A 114 24.61 -14.67 -35.93
C ALA A 114 24.97 -15.78 -36.95
N TYR A 115 25.38 -16.94 -36.45
CA TYR A 115 25.51 -18.18 -37.21
C TYR A 115 24.22 -18.99 -37.05
N LEU A 116 23.51 -19.20 -38.17
CA LEU A 116 22.26 -19.96 -38.22
C LEU A 116 22.51 -21.35 -38.86
N PRO A 117 22.61 -22.44 -38.09
CA PRO A 117 22.55 -23.78 -38.67
C PRO A 117 21.09 -24.16 -39.02
N SER A 118 20.94 -24.72 -40.22
CA SER A 118 19.68 -24.98 -40.91
C SER A 118 18.75 -25.96 -40.20
N ARG A 119 17.46 -25.65 -40.33
CA ARG A 119 16.26 -26.38 -39.89
C ARG A 119 16.18 -27.79 -40.50
N SER A 120 16.26 -28.84 -39.67
CA SER A 120 15.80 -30.19 -40.05
C SER A 120 14.53 -30.54 -39.27
N THR A 121 13.46 -30.71 -40.05
CA THR A 121 12.15 -31.27 -39.71
C THR A 121 12.23 -32.64 -39.02
N ASN A 122 11.46 -32.89 -37.95
CA ASN A 122 10.36 -33.90 -37.82
C ASN A 122 9.98 -34.17 -36.32
N PRO A 123 8.93 -34.93 -35.97
CA PRO A 123 7.71 -34.42 -35.34
C PRO A 123 7.55 -34.77 -33.85
N THR A 124 6.60 -34.09 -33.22
CA THR A 124 6.11 -34.24 -31.83
C THR A 124 5.87 -35.69 -31.39
N THR A 125 6.48 -36.11 -30.28
CA THR A 125 6.04 -37.29 -29.51
C THR A 125 5.55 -36.87 -28.13
N LYS A 126 4.22 -36.89 -27.96
CA LYS A 126 3.54 -36.79 -26.68
C LYS A 126 3.98 -37.98 -25.81
N LYS A 127 4.63 -37.74 -24.68
CA LYS A 127 4.78 -38.73 -23.61
C LYS A 127 3.74 -38.44 -22.53
N THR A 128 2.64 -39.18 -22.57
CA THR A 128 1.71 -39.33 -21.44
C THR A 128 2.38 -40.18 -20.37
N SER A 129 2.71 -39.60 -19.22
CA SER A 129 3.17 -40.34 -18.05
C SER A 129 1.98 -41.10 -17.44
N LYS A 130 2.07 -42.43 -17.46
CA LYS A 130 1.16 -43.37 -16.78
C LYS A 130 1.21 -43.12 -15.27
N LEU A 131 0.19 -42.47 -14.72
CA LEU A 131 -0.15 -42.53 -13.30
C LEU A 131 -0.84 -43.88 -13.03
N GLY A 132 -0.04 -44.92 -12.79
CA GLY A 132 -0.53 -46.23 -12.40
C GLY A 132 -0.55 -46.39 -10.88
N ASN A 133 -1.74 -46.67 -10.33
CA ASN A 133 -2.03 -47.35 -9.06
C ASN A 133 -2.11 -46.51 -7.76
N LEU A 134 -3.16 -45.68 -7.61
CA LEU A 134 -3.54 -45.06 -6.33
C LEU A 134 -4.93 -45.50 -5.78
N PHE A 135 -5.54 -46.56 -6.29
CA PHE A 135 -6.77 -47.10 -5.68
C PHE A 135 -6.72 -48.62 -5.59
N GLY A 136 -6.06 -49.10 -4.53
CA GLY A 136 -6.17 -50.49 -4.09
C GLY A 136 -7.48 -50.71 -3.35
N LEU A 137 -8.53 -51.15 -4.06
CA LEU A 137 -9.65 -51.90 -3.50
C LEU A 137 -9.71 -53.24 -4.24
N ARG A 138 -9.23 -54.31 -3.59
CA ARG A 138 -9.57 -55.69 -3.96
C ARG A 138 -10.69 -56.13 -3.03
N SER A 139 -11.79 -56.57 -3.64
CA SER A 139 -12.91 -57.29 -3.04
C SER A 139 -12.48 -58.60 -2.40
#